data_AF-A0A937NM26-F1
#
_entry.id   AF-A0A937NM26-F1
#
_cell.length_a   1.000
_cell.length_b   1.000
_cell.length_c   1.000
_cell.angle_alpha   90.00
_cell.angle_beta   90.00
_cell.angle_gamma   90.00
#
_symmetry.space_group_name_H-M   'P 1'
#
loop_
_entity.id
_entity.type
_entity.pdbx_description
1 polymer ?
#
loop_
_entity_poly.entity_id
_entity_poly.type
_entity_poly.pdbx_seq_one_letter_code
_entity_poly.pdbx_strand_id
1 'polypeptide(L)'
;MHRRTIVREVKALKAEGYLIQTRGAVKGVGRGQTHKVRIIELWLDRERYDKIALWMHHSPQAIERCVSAFLRIVVLHRQETPVEEIAFLTQASVRLVKEYLEVCEAALTEPHRREKLEEELARVSARQKPAFEGEKKGEVRE
;
A
#
# COMPACT_ATOMS: atom_id res chain seq x y z
N MET A 1 -10.14 35.07 -17.43
CA MET A 1 -10.08 34.17 -16.25
C MET A 1 -8.66 34.20 -15.67
N HIS A 2 -8.50 34.77 -14.48
CA HIS A 2 -7.23 35.24 -13.94
C HIS A 2 -6.37 34.11 -13.35
N ARG A 3 -5.26 33.79 -14.03
CA ARG A 3 -4.24 32.79 -13.65
C ARG A 3 -3.55 33.02 -12.28
N ARG A 4 -3.85 34.14 -11.59
CA ARG A 4 -3.25 34.57 -10.31
C ARG A 4 -4.00 34.06 -9.06
N THR A 5 -5.24 33.59 -9.19
CA THR A 5 -6.06 33.14 -8.04
C THR A 5 -5.67 31.73 -7.59
N ILE A 6 -5.47 30.80 -8.53
CA ILE A 6 -5.17 29.39 -8.26
C ILE A 6 -3.86 29.22 -7.47
N VAL A 7 -2.81 29.99 -7.77
CA VAL A 7 -1.51 29.87 -7.07
C VAL A 7 -1.61 30.33 -5.61
N ARG A 8 -2.42 31.36 -5.34
CA ARG A 8 -2.66 31.86 -3.98
C ARG A 8 -3.49 30.88 -3.16
N GLU A 9 -4.52 30.31 -3.77
CA GLU A 9 -5.36 29.27 -3.14
C GLU A 9 -4.54 28.00 -2.86
N VAL A 10 -3.72 27.54 -3.81
CA VAL A 10 -2.79 26.42 -3.60
C VAL A 10 -1.84 26.69 -2.43
N LYS A 11 -1.37 27.94 -2.27
CA LYS A 11 -0.48 28.31 -1.16
C LYS A 11 -1.21 28.37 0.18
N ALA A 12 -2.45 28.87 0.20
CA ALA A 12 -3.30 28.88 1.40
C ALA A 12 -3.61 27.44 1.86
N LEU A 13 -4.04 26.58 0.93
CA LEU A 13 -4.30 25.18 1.21
C LEU A 13 -3.03 24.44 1.67
N LYS A 14 -1.86 24.70 1.07
CA LYS A 14 -0.59 24.15 1.58
C LYS A 14 -0.23 24.64 2.98
N ALA A 15 -0.52 25.91 3.30
CA ALA A 15 -0.27 26.47 4.63
C ALA A 15 -1.22 25.90 5.70
N GLU A 16 -2.41 25.47 5.30
CA GLU A 16 -3.38 24.74 6.13
C GLU A 16 -3.07 23.23 6.25
N GLY A 17 -1.98 22.76 5.63
CA GLY A 17 -1.51 21.37 5.72
C GLY A 17 -1.98 20.45 4.60
N TYR A 18 -2.68 20.96 3.58
CA TYR A 18 -3.13 20.18 2.43
C TYR A 18 -2.00 19.95 1.41
N LEU A 19 -1.81 18.70 0.99
CA LEU A 19 -0.91 18.36 -0.11
C LEU A 19 -1.62 18.60 -1.46
N ILE A 20 -1.53 19.83 -1.98
CA ILE A 20 -2.13 20.14 -3.29
C ILE A 20 -1.23 19.65 -4.43
N GLN A 21 -1.71 18.60 -5.11
CA GLN A 21 -1.08 18.03 -6.29
C GLN A 21 -1.37 18.89 -7.53
N THR A 22 -0.56 19.93 -7.74
CA THR A 22 -0.47 20.58 -9.05
C THR A 22 0.44 19.75 -9.95
N ARG A 23 0.12 19.63 -11.26
CA ARG A 23 0.88 18.83 -12.26
C ARG A 23 2.42 18.99 -12.22
N GLY A 24 2.96 20.10 -11.71
CA GLY A 24 4.40 20.35 -11.59
C GLY A 24 5.03 20.12 -10.20
N ALA A 25 4.24 19.82 -9.16
CA ALA A 25 4.75 19.60 -7.79
C ALA A 25 5.30 18.19 -7.56
N VAL A 26 5.25 17.36 -8.60
CA VAL A 26 5.48 15.94 -8.55
C VAL A 26 6.89 15.66 -9.09
N LYS A 27 7.92 16.05 -8.34
CA LYS A 27 9.27 15.54 -8.55
C LYS A 27 9.34 14.15 -7.94
N GLY A 28 9.25 13.10 -8.78
CA GLY A 28 9.50 11.71 -8.38
C GLY A 28 8.38 10.71 -8.63
N VAL A 29 7.15 11.14 -8.96
CA VAL A 29 6.07 10.19 -9.31
C VAL A 29 6.13 9.95 -10.80
N GLY A 30 6.35 8.69 -11.18
CA GLY A 30 6.21 8.25 -12.56
C GLY A 30 4.83 8.62 -13.13
N ARG A 31 4.75 8.76 -14.45
CA ARG A 31 3.49 9.03 -15.15
C ARG A 31 2.46 7.94 -14.84
N GLY A 32 1.54 8.18 -13.90
CA GLY A 32 0.33 7.37 -13.73
C GLY A 32 0.17 6.60 -12.41
N GLN A 33 0.89 6.91 -11.33
CA GLN A 33 0.59 6.27 -10.03
C GLN A 33 -0.81 6.63 -9.52
N THR A 34 -1.53 5.63 -9.01
CA THR A 34 -2.87 5.80 -8.43
C THR A 34 -2.81 6.41 -7.03
N HIS A 35 -3.89 7.08 -6.58
CA HIS A 35 -3.99 7.61 -5.20
C HIS A 35 -3.67 6.57 -4.11
N LYS A 36 -3.91 5.28 -4.41
CA LYS A 36 -3.63 4.15 -3.53
C LYS A 36 -2.13 3.92 -3.33
N VAL A 37 -1.32 4.04 -4.39
CA VAL A 37 0.15 3.93 -4.29
C VAL A 37 0.71 4.97 -3.31
N ARG A 38 0.23 6.22 -3.41
CA ARG A 38 0.71 7.30 -2.54
C ARG A 38 0.40 7.06 -1.07
N ILE A 39 -0.76 6.47 -0.77
CA ILE A 39 -1.11 6.04 0.61
C ILE A 39 -0.06 5.06 1.13
N ILE A 40 0.34 4.08 0.31
CA ILE A 40 1.36 3.09 0.69
C ILE A 40 2.73 3.73 0.87
N GLU A 41 3.15 4.64 -0.01
CA GLU A 41 4.43 5.35 0.15
C GLU A 41 4.50 6.13 1.47
N LEU A 42 3.46 6.92 1.78
CA LEU A 42 3.38 7.68 3.03
C LEU A 42 3.33 6.77 4.24
N TRP A 43 2.59 5.67 4.15
CA TRP A 43 2.59 4.66 5.19
C TRP A 43 4.00 4.07 5.34
N LEU A 44 4.70 3.68 4.27
CA LEU A 44 6.08 3.18 4.34
C LEU A 44 7.04 4.17 5.01
N ASP A 45 6.80 5.48 4.83
CA ASP A 45 7.52 6.56 5.53
C ASP A 45 7.11 6.75 7.01
N ARG A 46 6.44 5.76 7.60
CA ARG A 46 5.96 5.76 9.01
C ARG A 46 4.98 6.89 9.33
N GLU A 47 4.32 7.48 8.33
CA GLU A 47 3.27 8.47 8.59
C GLU A 47 2.03 7.83 9.22
N ARG A 48 1.41 8.55 10.14
CA ARG A 48 0.23 8.08 10.87
C ARG A 48 -1.03 8.15 10.01
N TYR A 49 -2.00 7.28 10.28
CA TYR A 49 -3.23 7.20 9.50
C TYR A 49 -4.08 8.48 9.56
N ASP A 50 -4.10 9.20 10.69
CA ASP A 50 -4.76 10.51 10.82
C ASP A 50 -4.16 11.55 9.85
N LYS A 51 -2.83 11.56 9.74
CA LYS A 51 -2.10 12.47 8.86
C LYS A 51 -2.31 12.11 7.38
N ILE A 52 -2.23 10.82 7.05
CA ILE A 52 -2.50 10.31 5.70
C ILE A 52 -3.96 10.59 5.31
N ALA A 53 -4.91 10.41 6.24
CA ALA A 53 -6.33 10.70 6.03
C ALA A 53 -6.56 12.17 5.66
N LEU A 54 -5.91 13.08 6.40
CA LEU A 54 -5.96 14.51 6.13
C LEU A 54 -5.40 14.85 4.75
N TRP A 55 -4.23 14.30 4.39
CA TRP A 55 -3.55 14.61 3.14
C TRP A 55 -4.19 13.99 1.90
N MET A 56 -4.73 12.79 2.03
CA MET A 56 -5.26 12.02 0.90
C MET A 56 -6.79 12.08 0.81
N HIS A 57 -7.46 12.74 1.76
CA HIS A 57 -8.92 12.81 1.85
C HIS A 57 -9.59 11.42 1.87
N HIS A 58 -8.96 10.49 2.59
CA HIS A 58 -9.47 9.14 2.81
C HIS A 58 -9.80 8.95 4.28
N SER A 59 -10.81 8.13 4.58
CA SER A 59 -11.04 7.72 5.96
C SER A 59 -9.88 6.84 6.45
N PRO A 60 -9.57 6.83 7.76
CA PRO A 60 -8.61 5.89 8.33
C PRO A 60 -8.90 4.43 7.95
N GLN A 61 -10.18 4.05 7.90
CA GLN A 61 -10.60 2.71 7.45
C GLN A 61 -10.27 2.44 5.99
N ALA A 62 -10.39 3.43 5.10
CA ALA A 62 -10.01 3.26 3.69
C ALA A 62 -8.48 3.10 3.53
N ILE A 63 -7.70 3.79 4.35
CA ILE A 63 -6.24 3.65 4.42
C ILE A 63 -5.86 2.26 4.93
N GLU A 64 -6.47 1.80 6.01
CA GLU A 64 -6.25 0.46 6.55
C GLU A 64 -6.54 -0.62 5.51
N ARG A 65 -7.65 -0.52 4.77
CA ARG A 65 -7.98 -1.44 3.68
C ARG A 65 -6.92 -1.41 2.57
N CYS A 66 -6.39 -0.24 2.25
CA CYS A 66 -5.33 -0.08 1.25
C CYS A 66 -4.04 -0.77 1.69
N VAL A 67 -3.61 -0.54 2.93
CA VAL A 67 -2.43 -1.18 3.55
C VAL A 67 -2.60 -2.70 3.65
N SER A 68 -3.77 -3.17 4.08
CA SER A 68 -4.08 -4.60 4.18
C SER A 68 -4.03 -5.29 2.80
N ALA A 69 -4.62 -4.67 1.77
CA ALA A 69 -4.54 -5.18 0.41
C ALA A 69 -3.09 -5.23 -0.10
N PHE A 70 -2.30 -4.19 0.16
CA PHE A 70 -0.88 -4.15 -0.18
C PHE A 70 -0.09 -5.28 0.49
N LEU A 71 -0.22 -5.46 1.80
CA LEU A 71 0.46 -6.53 2.52
C LEU A 71 0.08 -7.92 2.00
N ARG A 72 -1.20 -8.16 1.70
CA ARG A 72 -1.66 -9.42 1.07
C ARG A 72 -1.01 -9.66 -0.28
N ILE A 73 -0.93 -8.63 -1.12
CA ILE A 73 -0.26 -8.71 -2.43
C ILE A 73 1.22 -9.09 -2.27
N VAL A 74 1.94 -8.44 -1.34
CA VAL A 74 3.35 -8.73 -1.08
C VAL A 74 3.55 -10.16 -0.55
N VAL A 75 2.68 -10.62 0.36
CA VAL A 75 2.74 -12.00 0.87
C VAL A 75 2.56 -13.02 -0.24
N LEU A 76 1.54 -12.87 -1.09
CA LEU A 76 1.30 -13.79 -2.22
C LEU A 76 2.45 -13.74 -3.24
N HIS A 77 3.00 -12.56 -3.50
CA HIS A 77 4.15 -12.43 -4.38
C HIS A 77 5.39 -13.15 -3.83
N ARG A 78 5.64 -13.09 -2.51
CA ARG A 78 6.71 -13.87 -1.86
C ARG A 78 6.49 -15.39 -1.92
N GLN A 79 5.26 -15.83 -2.15
CA GLN A 79 4.92 -17.24 -2.41
C GLN A 79 5.01 -17.59 -3.90
N GLU A 80 5.60 -16.72 -4.72
CA GLU A 80 5.78 -16.91 -6.17
C GLU A 80 4.45 -17.07 -6.93
N THR A 81 3.36 -16.54 -6.37
CA THR A 81 2.04 -16.57 -7.04
C THR A 81 2.04 -15.64 -8.27
N PRO A 82 1.52 -16.08 -9.43
CA PRO A 82 1.43 -15.25 -10.63
C PRO A 82 0.62 -13.97 -10.42
N VAL A 83 1.00 -12.87 -11.09
CA VAL A 83 0.39 -11.55 -10.91
C VAL A 83 -1.12 -11.55 -11.18
N GLU A 84 -1.56 -12.32 -12.19
CA GLU A 84 -2.96 -12.47 -12.56
C GLU A 84 -3.77 -13.17 -11.46
N GLU A 85 -3.18 -14.18 -10.83
CA GLU A 85 -3.79 -14.91 -9.72
C GLU A 85 -3.82 -14.05 -8.45
N ILE A 86 -2.75 -13.29 -8.16
CA ILE A 86 -2.75 -12.30 -7.08
C ILE A 86 -3.88 -11.28 -7.28
N ALA A 87 -4.04 -10.76 -8.50
CA ALA A 87 -5.09 -9.80 -8.83
C ALA A 87 -6.47 -10.38 -8.55
N PHE A 88 -6.70 -11.64 -8.96
CA PHE A 88 -7.94 -12.37 -8.67
C PHE A 88 -8.18 -12.55 -7.17
N LEU A 89 -7.21 -13.10 -6.43
CA LEU A 89 -7.31 -13.39 -4.98
C LEU A 89 -7.46 -12.14 -4.11
N THR A 90 -6.98 -10.99 -4.59
CA THR A 90 -7.04 -9.71 -3.85
C THR A 90 -8.12 -8.77 -4.37
N GLN A 91 -8.88 -9.19 -5.39
CA GLN A 91 -9.88 -8.37 -6.09
C GLN A 91 -9.31 -7.01 -6.54
N ALA A 92 -8.02 -6.98 -6.86
CA ALA A 92 -7.32 -5.82 -7.38
C ALA A 92 -7.21 -5.92 -8.90
N SER A 93 -7.01 -4.80 -9.57
CA SER A 93 -6.63 -4.86 -10.99
C SER A 93 -5.19 -5.34 -11.12
N VAL A 94 -4.87 -6.06 -12.19
CA VAL A 94 -3.49 -6.46 -12.53
C VAL A 94 -2.54 -5.26 -12.51
N ARG A 95 -3.00 -4.11 -13.01
CA ARG A 95 -2.25 -2.85 -12.96
C ARG A 95 -1.91 -2.44 -11.51
N LEU A 96 -2.88 -2.47 -10.60
CA LEU A 96 -2.66 -2.07 -9.21
C LEU A 96 -1.70 -3.04 -8.50
N VAL A 97 -1.79 -4.34 -8.80
CA VAL A 97 -0.83 -5.33 -8.28
C VAL A 97 0.59 -4.97 -8.72
N LYS A 98 0.80 -4.70 -10.01
CA LYS A 98 2.12 -4.28 -10.53
C LYS A 98 2.61 -2.99 -9.87
N GLU A 99 1.76 -1.97 -9.77
CA GLU A 99 2.10 -0.71 -9.09
C GLU A 99 2.52 -0.94 -7.63
N TYR A 100 1.84 -1.84 -6.91
CA TYR A 100 2.20 -2.18 -5.53
C TYR A 100 3.51 -2.96 -5.42
N LEU A 101 3.77 -3.88 -6.35
CA LEU A 101 5.04 -4.61 -6.38
C LEU A 101 6.20 -3.67 -6.70
N GLU A 102 6.04 -2.72 -7.61
CA GLU A 102 7.03 -1.67 -7.87
C GLU A 102 7.35 -0.85 -6.62
N VAL A 103 6.33 -0.49 -5.83
CA VAL A 103 6.51 0.20 -4.54
C VAL A 103 7.23 -0.67 -3.53
N CYS A 104 6.92 -1.97 -3.49
CA CYS A 104 7.60 -2.93 -2.62
C CYS A 104 9.10 -3.02 -2.96
N GLU A 105 9.45 -3.19 -4.24
CA GLU A 105 10.84 -3.23 -4.69
C GLU A 105 11.59 -1.95 -4.34
N ALA A 106 10.98 -0.78 -4.59
CA ALA A 106 11.56 0.51 -4.21
C ALA A 106 11.67 0.69 -2.67
N ALA A 107 10.80 0.04 -1.89
CA ALA A 107 10.88 0.08 -0.44
C ALA A 107 12.06 -0.75 0.10
N LEU A 108 12.45 -1.83 -0.59
CA LEU A 108 13.57 -2.68 -0.19
C LEU A 108 14.94 -1.99 -0.33
N THR A 109 15.05 -0.96 -1.19
CA THR A 109 16.29 -0.19 -1.37
C THR A 109 16.53 0.83 -0.25
N GLU A 110 15.47 1.29 0.42
CA GLU A 110 15.53 2.30 1.48
C GLU A 110 15.46 1.64 2.87
N PRO A 111 16.50 1.76 3.73
CA PRO A 111 16.57 1.00 4.98
C PRO A 111 15.36 1.18 5.91
N HIS A 112 14.85 2.41 6.07
CA HIS A 112 13.72 2.69 6.96
C HIS A 112 12.39 2.12 6.43
N ARG A 113 12.18 2.15 5.10
CA ARG A 113 10.97 1.58 4.49
C ARG A 113 11.01 0.06 4.52
N ARG A 114 12.17 -0.53 4.24
CA ARG A 114 12.40 -1.97 4.35
C ARG A 114 12.13 -2.47 5.76
N GLU A 115 12.69 -1.81 6.77
CA GLU A 115 12.46 -2.16 8.18
C GLU A 115 10.96 -2.14 8.51
N LYS A 116 10.26 -1.06 8.16
CA LYS A 116 8.81 -0.98 8.38
C LYS A 116 8.06 -2.11 7.68
N LEU A 117 8.40 -2.41 6.43
CA LEU A 117 7.73 -3.45 5.65
C LEU A 117 7.90 -4.83 6.31
N GLU A 118 9.12 -5.19 6.71
CA GLU A 118 9.39 -6.48 7.35
C GLU A 118 8.72 -6.60 8.72
N GLU A 119 8.70 -5.53 9.53
CA GLU A 119 7.96 -5.50 10.80
C GLU A 119 6.48 -5.85 10.59
N GLU A 120 5.85 -5.25 9.58
CA GLU A 120 4.43 -5.42 9.30
C GLU A 120 4.11 -6.77 8.66
N LEU A 121 4.99 -7.29 7.79
CA LEU A 121 4.87 -8.64 7.26
C LEU A 121 5.00 -9.69 8.36
N ALA A 122 5.97 -9.54 9.27
CA ALA A 122 6.11 -10.44 10.42
C ALA A 122 4.86 -10.43 11.31
N ARG A 123 4.25 -9.26 11.53
CA ARG A 123 2.97 -9.13 12.25
C ARG A 123 1.82 -9.85 11.55
N VAL A 124 1.72 -9.73 10.23
CA VAL A 124 0.67 -10.41 9.44
C VAL A 124 0.86 -11.92 9.45
N SER A 125 2.08 -12.41 9.25
CA SER A 125 2.39 -13.84 9.30
C SER A 125 2.13 -14.45 10.68
N ALA A 126 2.42 -13.73 11.76
CA ALA A 126 2.11 -14.18 13.12
C ALA A 126 0.59 -14.34 13.36
N ARG A 127 -0.23 -13.49 12.74
CA ARG A 127 -1.70 -13.58 12.81
C ARG A 127 -2.29 -14.67 11.91
N GLN A 128 -1.58 -15.03 10.83
CA GLN A 128 -2.06 -16.02 9.84
C GLN A 128 -1.81 -17.47 10.24
N LYS A 129 -1.14 -17.77 11.37
CA LYS A 129 -0.94 -19.14 11.86
C LYS A 129 -2.30 -19.85 11.99
N PRO A 130 -2.65 -20.82 11.11
CA PRO A 130 -3.88 -21.57 11.24
C PRO A 130 -3.64 -22.80 12.11
N ALA A 131 -4.62 -23.12 12.95
CA ALA A 131 -4.84 -24.47 13.43
C ALA A 131 -5.17 -25.36 12.22
N PHE A 132 -4.18 -26.10 11.74
CA PHE A 132 -4.40 -27.27 10.89
C PHE A 132 -3.45 -28.37 11.36
N GLU A 133 -3.76 -28.94 12.52
CA GLU A 133 -3.32 -30.30 12.83
C GLU A 133 -4.06 -31.24 11.89
N GLY A 134 -3.38 -31.64 10.81
CA GLY A 134 -3.85 -32.71 9.96
C GLY A 134 -3.76 -34.03 10.72
N GLU A 135 -4.89 -34.49 11.27
CA GLU A 135 -5.08 -35.92 11.52
C GLU A 135 -5.00 -36.66 10.18
N LYS A 136 -3.85 -37.28 9.93
CA LYS A 136 -3.76 -38.46 9.08
C LYS A 136 -2.86 -39.48 9.73
N LYS A 137 -3.47 -40.54 10.26
CA LYS A 137 -3.11 -41.90 9.85
C LYS A 137 -4.29 -42.85 10.10
N GLY A 138 -4.92 -43.28 9.01
CA GLY A 138 -5.76 -44.47 9.03
C GLY A 138 -4.89 -45.72 9.16
N GLU A 139 -5.44 -46.75 9.78
CA GLU A 139 -5.06 -48.13 9.49
C GLU A 139 -6.36 -48.95 9.46
N VAL A 140 -6.83 -49.21 8.24
CA VAL A 140 -7.78 -50.27 7.93
C VAL A 140 -7.02 -51.57 8.10
N ARG A 141 -7.55 -52.50 8.90
CA ARG A 141 -7.14 -53.90 8.87
C ARG A 141 -8.32 -54.76 8.44
N GLU A 142 -7.96 -55.63 7.52
CA GLU A 142 -8.68 -56.71 6.84
C GLU A 142 -9.43 -57.66 7.78
#